data_AF-A0A3L7P1J3-F1
#
_entry.id   AF-A0A3L7P1J3-F1
#
_cell.length_a   1.000
_cell.length_b   1.000
_cell.length_c   1.000
_cell.angle_alpha   90.00
_cell.angle_beta   90.00
_cell.angle_gamma   90.00
#
_symmetry.space_group_name_H-M   'P 1'
#
loop_
_entity.id
_entity.type
_entity.pdbx_description
1 polymer ?
#
loop_
_entity_poly.entity_id
_entity_poly.type
_entity_poly.pdbx_seq_one_letter_code
_entity_poly.pdbx_strand_id
1 'polypeptide(L)'
;MEPTLVMDDLARFCCQYPDCLDYGKRGYGNLTVCGYYGTQKRRLLYCKSCKARFSERKGTPLFDSHLHEPGHLRTQQTRNG
;
A
#
# COMPACT_ATOMS: atom_id res chain seq x y z
N MET A 1 24.22 -17.96 15.50
CA MET A 1 23.79 -16.62 15.94
C MET A 1 22.69 -16.23 14.97
N GLU A 2 21.45 -16.58 15.31
CA GLU A 2 20.28 -16.43 14.43
C GLU A 2 19.89 -14.96 14.35
N PRO A 3 20.02 -14.28 13.20
CA PRO A 3 19.45 -12.95 13.06
C PRO A 3 17.94 -13.12 13.10
N THR A 4 17.38 -12.79 14.26
CA THR A 4 15.95 -12.71 14.52
C THR A 4 15.29 -11.93 13.40
N LEU A 5 14.64 -12.67 12.52
CA LEU A 5 13.43 -12.36 11.77
C LEU A 5 12.88 -10.95 12.04
N VAL A 6 13.54 -9.92 11.50
CA VAL A 6 12.83 -8.78 10.94
C VAL A 6 12.08 -9.34 9.74
N MET A 7 11.06 -10.14 10.01
CA MET A 7 10.08 -10.60 9.04
C MET A 7 9.46 -9.33 8.50
N ASP A 8 10.07 -8.86 7.42
CA ASP A 8 9.76 -7.74 6.57
C ASP A 8 8.30 -7.34 6.79
N ASP A 9 8.05 -6.31 7.62
CA ASP A 9 6.71 -5.76 7.87
C ASP A 9 6.03 -5.34 6.55
N LEU A 10 6.74 -5.41 5.42
CA LEU A 10 6.22 -5.21 4.09
C LEU A 10 5.48 -6.42 3.53
N ALA A 11 5.70 -7.63 4.05
CA ALA A 11 5.01 -8.84 3.62
C ALA A 11 3.48 -8.77 3.84
N ARG A 12 3.03 -7.97 4.80
CA ARG A 12 1.61 -7.67 5.08
C ARG A 12 1.01 -6.63 4.12
N PHE A 13 1.84 -5.90 3.38
CA PHE A 13 1.42 -4.99 2.32
C PHE A 13 1.46 -5.70 0.96
N CYS A 14 0.70 -5.18 0.01
CA CYS A 14 0.70 -5.61 -1.39
C CYS A 14 0.67 -4.39 -2.30
N CYS A 15 1.02 -4.59 -3.58
CA CYS A 15 0.85 -3.54 -4.56
C CYS A 15 -0.65 -3.25 -4.72
N GLN A 16 -1.01 -1.97 -4.69
CA GLN A 16 -2.39 -1.49 -4.82
C GLN A 16 -2.65 -0.79 -6.16
N TYR A 17 -1.78 -1.04 -7.13
CA TYR A 17 -1.93 -0.52 -8.48
C TYR A 17 -2.45 -1.64 -9.38
N PRO A 18 -3.67 -1.54 -9.95
CA PRO A 18 -4.32 -2.64 -10.67
C PRO A 18 -3.57 -3.07 -11.94
N ASP A 19 -2.84 -2.16 -12.58
CA ASP A 19 -1.97 -2.47 -13.72
C ASP A 19 -0.67 -3.22 -13.34
N CYS A 20 -0.42 -3.46 -12.05
CA CYS A 20 0.76 -4.21 -11.64
C CYS A 20 0.52 -5.71 -11.75
N LEU A 21 1.48 -6.44 -12.33
CA LEU A 21 1.49 -7.92 -12.34
C LEU A 21 1.40 -8.53 -10.93
N ASP A 22 1.91 -7.81 -9.93
CA ASP A 22 1.93 -8.20 -8.53
C ASP A 22 0.88 -7.47 -7.70
N TYR A 23 -0.18 -6.97 -8.36
CA TYR A 23 -1.34 -6.40 -7.69
C TYR A 23 -1.96 -7.40 -6.72
N GLY A 24 -2.23 -6.96 -5.49
CA GLY A 24 -2.85 -7.79 -4.45
C GLY A 24 -1.95 -8.90 -3.86
N LYS A 25 -0.78 -9.19 -4.44
CA LYS A 25 0.15 -10.21 -3.93
C LYS A 25 0.89 -9.70 -2.69
N ARG A 26 0.75 -10.42 -1.58
CA ARG A 26 1.39 -10.16 -0.30
C ARG A 26 2.64 -11.01 -0.15
N GLY A 27 3.63 -10.55 0.61
CA GLY A 27 4.87 -11.32 0.86
C GLY A 27 5.74 -11.58 -0.36
N TYR A 28 5.47 -10.93 -1.49
CA TYR A 28 6.16 -11.20 -2.76
C TYR A 28 7.54 -10.51 -2.85
N GLY A 29 7.94 -9.75 -1.82
CA GLY A 29 9.21 -9.01 -1.80
C GLY A 29 9.32 -7.90 -2.86
N ASN A 30 8.21 -7.57 -3.54
CA ASN A 30 8.16 -6.53 -4.56
C ASN A 30 8.10 -5.11 -3.97
N LEU A 31 7.80 -4.98 -2.68
CA LEU A 31 7.68 -3.71 -1.98
C LEU A 31 8.95 -3.38 -1.19
N THR A 32 9.32 -2.10 -1.18
CA THR A 32 10.41 -1.54 -0.36
C THR A 32 10.03 -0.18 0.19
N VAL A 33 10.58 0.22 1.34
CA VAL A 33 10.42 1.58 1.85
C VAL A 33 11.41 2.50 1.15
N CYS A 34 10.93 3.50 0.40
CA CYS A 34 11.81 4.49 -0.24
C CYS A 34 11.96 5.78 0.58
N GLY A 35 11.17 5.94 1.64
CA GLY A 35 11.26 7.10 2.51
C GLY A 35 10.16 7.11 3.56
N TYR A 36 10.19 8.15 4.39
CA TYR A 36 9.19 8.41 5.42
C TYR A 36 8.65 9.82 5.26
N TYR A 37 7.36 10.03 5.54
CA TYR A 37 6.71 11.33 5.35
C TYR A 37 5.75 11.68 6.50
N GLY A 38 5.54 12.99 6.68
CA GLY A 38 4.68 13.55 7.72
C GLY A 38 5.27 13.51 9.12
N THR A 39 4.63 14.24 10.04
CA THR A 39 5.01 14.31 11.47
C THR A 39 4.93 12.96 12.19
N GLN A 40 4.11 12.04 11.68
CA GLN A 40 3.98 10.68 12.21
C GLN A 40 4.96 9.67 11.58
N LYS A 41 5.96 10.12 10.81
CA LYS A 41 6.98 9.27 10.17
C LYS A 41 6.39 8.05 9.45
N ARG A 42 5.41 8.28 8.58
CA ARG A 42 4.74 7.20 7.84
C ARG A 42 5.62 6.69 6.70
N ARG A 43 5.63 5.38 6.46
CA ARG A 43 6.41 4.76 5.40
C ARG A 43 5.79 5.03 4.02
N LEU A 44 6.64 5.43 3.10
CA LEU A 44 6.36 5.47 1.67
C LEU A 44 6.86 4.17 1.05
N LEU A 45 5.93 3.34 0.60
CA LEU A 45 6.19 2.08 -0.06
C LEU A 45 6.43 2.31 -1.55
N TYR A 46 7.38 1.59 -2.10
CA TYR A 46 7.78 1.58 -3.50
C TYR A 46 7.68 0.15 -4.02
N CYS A 47 6.89 -0.06 -5.06
CA CYS A 47 6.83 -1.34 -5.76
C CYS A 47 7.90 -1.38 -6.84
N LYS A 48 8.81 -2.35 -6.80
CA LYS A 48 9.84 -2.53 -7.83
C LYS A 48 9.25 -2.98 -9.17
N SER A 49 8.13 -3.72 -9.15
CA SER A 49 7.50 -4.27 -10.34
C SER A 49 6.85 -3.19 -11.22
N CYS A 50 6.05 -2.30 -10.63
CA CYS A 50 5.38 -1.22 -11.36
C CYS A 50 6.00 0.17 -11.14
N LYS A 51 7.04 0.28 -10.31
CA LYS A 51 7.70 1.55 -9.91
C LYS A 51 6.76 2.56 -9.23
N ALA A 52 5.56 2.14 -8.83
CA ALA A 52 4.59 2.99 -8.14
C ALA A 52 5.01 3.25 -6.69
N ARG A 53 4.69 4.45 -6.20
CA ARG A 53 4.90 4.86 -4.80
C ARG A 53 3.56 5.07 -4.12
N PHE A 54 3.38 4.53 -2.93
CA PHE A 54 2.15 4.67 -2.16
C PHE A 54 2.41 4.60 -0.66
N SER A 55 1.51 5.20 0.11
CA SER A 55 1.60 5.15 1.56
C SER A 55 1.25 3.77 2.10
N GLU A 56 1.83 3.39 3.24
CA GLU A 56 1.46 2.16 3.94
C GLU A 56 -0.02 2.09 4.37
N ARG A 57 -0.71 3.25 4.40
CA ARG A 57 -2.15 3.33 4.72
C ARG A 57 -3.05 3.12 3.51
N LYS A 58 -2.56 3.28 2.28
CA LYS A 58 -3.39 3.10 1.07
C LYS A 58 -4.11 1.74 1.19
N GLY A 59 -5.41 1.68 0.90
CA GLY A 59 -6.18 0.43 0.96
C GLY A 59 -6.58 -0.06 2.35
N THR A 60 -6.25 0.66 3.43
CA THR A 60 -6.90 0.46 4.73
C THR A 60 -8.23 1.22 4.76
N PRO A 61 -9.27 0.72 5.46
CA PRO A 61 -10.54 1.45 5.62
C PRO A 61 -10.33 2.83 6.27
N LEU A 62 -9.23 2.99 7.01
CA LEU A 62 -8.83 4.25 7.64
C LEU A 62 -8.19 5.28 6.66
N PHE A 63 -7.87 4.90 5.42
CA PHE A 63 -7.28 5.80 4.41
C PHE A 63 -8.28 6.83 3.88
N ASP A 64 -9.56 6.43 3.80
CA ASP A 64 -10.66 7.24 3.29
C ASP A 64 -11.73 7.51 4.35
N SER A 65 -11.41 7.31 5.63
CA SER A 65 -12.30 7.69 6.74
C SER A 65 -12.29 9.22 6.93
N HIS A 66 -12.75 9.97 5.93
CA HIS A 66 -13.57 11.13 6.23
C HIS A 66 -14.89 10.55 6.72
N LEU A 67 -15.24 10.79 8.00
CA LEU A 67 -16.58 10.56 8.50
C LEU A 67 -17.53 11.45 7.68
N HIS A 68 -18.02 10.96 6.55
CA HIS A 68 -19.19 11.51 5.88
C HIS A 68 -20.29 10.45 5.98
N GLU A 69 -21.42 10.94 6.46
CA GLU A 69 -22.68 10.26 6.72
C GLU A 69 -23.06 9.16 5.72
N PRO A 70 -23.84 8.15 6.15
CA PRO A 70 -24.17 6.98 5.35
C PRO A 70 -25.03 7.38 4.15
N GLY A 71 -24.41 7.52 2.98
CA GLY A 71 -25.17 7.98 1.82
C GLY A 71 -24.43 8.08 0.50
N HIS A 72 -23.38 7.30 0.21
CA HIS A 72 -22.98 7.12 -1.19
C HIS A 72 -22.09 5.88 -1.39
N LEU A 73 -22.58 4.93 -2.18
CA LEU A 73 -21.75 3.96 -2.88
C LEU A 73 -20.85 4.73 -3.84
N ARG A 74 -19.62 5.07 -3.43
CA ARG A 74 -18.63 5.64 -4.35
C ARG A 74 -17.77 4.51 -4.90
N THR A 75 -18.16 4.12 -6.11
CA THR A 75 -17.43 3.32 -7.09
C THR A 75 -15.92 3.58 -7.03
N GLN A 76 -15.15 2.59 -6.60
CA GLN A 76 -13.70 2.60 -6.79
C GLN A 76 -13.41 2.24 -8.25
N GLN A 77 -13.24 3.32 -9.02
CA GLN A 77 -12.73 3.47 -10.37
C GLN A 77 -12.09 2.23 -11.01
N THR A 78 -12.87 1.62 -11.89
CA THR A 78 -12.36 1.09 -13.16
C THR A 78 -12.36 2.21 -14.21
N ARG A 79 -11.45 2.13 -15.20
CA ARG A 79 -11.42 2.87 -16.49
C ARG A 79 -10.89 4.32 -16.43
N ASN A 80 -10.10 4.85 -17.37
CA ASN A 80 -9.94 4.67 -18.82
C ASN A 80 -8.49 5.08 -19.21
N GLY A 81 -7.94 4.83 -20.39
CA GLY A 81 -8.43 4.38 -21.69
C GLY A 81 -7.34 4.70 -22.73
#